data_AF-A0A8T2UY23-F1
#
_entry.id   AF-A0A8T2UY23-F1
#
_cell.length_a   1.000
_cell.length_b   1.000
_cell.length_c   1.000
_cell.angle_alpha   90.00
_cell.angle_beta   90.00
_cell.angle_gamma   90.00
#
_symmetry.space_group_name_H-M   'P 1'
#
loop_
_entity.id
_entity.type
_entity.pdbx_description
1 polymer ?
#
loop_
_entity_poly.entity_id
_entity_poly.type
_entity_poly.pdbx_seq_one_letter_code
_entity_poly.pdbx_strand_id
1 'polypeptide(L)'
;MDTQQPRAASIAAPGRPDSERFSNLKLAFSMATHCLLTAFSREQFGEHFFFLNLRQQDALYKLYTQMVVSVQENIQEEFKDICEETRAADACDDGFLLAQELDNNGARKRIMATGRKSILSEKMKELEYLKQMLGMMKEKNQDCSMRLKALKHSVEWSENIEEMDAVMMKLKELSSRLGSTVGNKNRIEFN
;
A
#
# COMPACT_ATOMS: atom_id res chain seq x y z
N MET A 1 50.77 -29.62 30.12
CA MET A 1 50.11 -30.26 28.96
C MET A 1 48.98 -29.33 28.56
N ASP A 2 49.31 -28.31 27.77
CA ASP A 2 48.34 -27.35 27.26
C ASP A 2 47.91 -27.80 25.86
N THR A 3 46.62 -28.11 25.74
CA THR A 3 46.04 -28.62 24.50
C THR A 3 45.61 -27.41 23.67
N GLN A 4 46.49 -26.96 22.78
CA GLN A 4 46.20 -25.88 21.83
C GLN A 4 45.22 -26.40 20.77
N GLN A 5 43.99 -25.91 20.83
CA GLN A 5 42.94 -26.19 19.84
C GLN A 5 43.17 -25.31 18.60
N PRO A 6 43.19 -25.85 17.37
CA PRO A 6 43.45 -25.05 16.18
C PRO A 6 42.24 -24.19 15.82
N ARG A 7 42.47 -22.89 15.73
CA ARG A 7 41.51 -21.87 15.29
C ARG A 7 41.14 -22.16 13.83
N ALA A 8 39.88 -22.52 13.59
CA ALA A 8 39.37 -22.74 12.25
C ALA A 8 39.56 -21.47 11.40
N ALA A 9 40.28 -21.60 10.30
CA ALA A 9 40.36 -20.57 9.27
C ALA A 9 38.95 -20.37 8.71
N SER A 10 38.40 -19.17 8.94
CA SER A 10 37.19 -18.71 8.25
C SER A 10 37.55 -18.56 6.78
N ILE A 11 37.19 -19.56 5.97
CA ILE A 11 37.27 -19.47 4.52
C ILE A 11 36.18 -18.49 4.11
N ALA A 12 36.57 -17.23 3.92
CA ALA A 12 35.71 -16.25 3.28
C ALA A 12 35.29 -16.80 1.92
N ALA A 13 33.98 -16.94 1.72
CA ALA A 13 33.42 -17.31 0.42
C ALA A 13 33.97 -16.36 -0.66
N PRO A 14 34.26 -16.85 -1.88
CA PRO A 14 34.74 -15.99 -2.95
C PRO A 14 33.73 -14.86 -3.16
N GLY A 15 34.19 -13.62 -2.97
CA GLY A 15 33.39 -12.42 -3.12
C GLY A 15 32.71 -12.43 -4.48
N ARG A 16 31.43 -12.03 -4.51
CA ARG A 16 30.66 -11.88 -5.74
C ARG A 16 31.49 -10.99 -6.70
N PRO A 17 31.73 -11.42 -7.96
CA PRO A 17 32.45 -10.59 -8.90
C PRO A 17 31.69 -9.28 -9.10
N ASP A 18 32.43 -8.17 -9.11
CA ASP A 18 31.87 -6.84 -9.29
C ASP A 18 31.04 -6.79 -10.57
N SER A 19 29.90 -6.11 -10.52
CA SER A 19 29.15 -5.84 -11.74
C SER A 19 29.96 -4.94 -12.67
N GLU A 20 29.67 -4.99 -13.97
CA GLU A 20 30.30 -4.12 -14.97
C GLU A 20 30.17 -2.63 -14.60
N ARG A 21 29.01 -2.25 -14.03
CA ARG A 21 28.76 -0.87 -13.59
C ARG A 21 29.62 -0.46 -12.42
N PHE A 22 29.70 -1.30 -11.38
CA PHE A 22 30.55 -1.00 -10.24
C PHE A 22 32.03 -0.99 -10.66
N SER A 23 32.43 -1.87 -11.57
CA SER A 23 33.76 -1.83 -12.20
C SER A 23 34.04 -0.52 -12.93
N ASN A 24 33.06 -0.01 -13.69
CA ASN A 24 33.17 1.28 -14.37
C ASN A 24 33.25 2.45 -13.39
N LEU A 25 32.52 2.40 -12.27
CA LEU A 25 32.64 3.41 -11.20
C LEU A 25 34.06 3.43 -10.63
N LYS A 26 34.60 2.26 -10.27
CA LYS A 26 35.99 2.16 -9.76
C LYS A 26 37.00 2.67 -10.77
N LEU A 27 36.83 2.33 -12.05
CA LEU A 27 37.69 2.81 -13.13
C LEU A 27 37.61 4.34 -13.28
N ALA A 28 36.40 4.90 -13.32
CA ALA A 28 36.19 6.33 -13.45
C ALA A 28 36.79 7.11 -12.27
N PHE A 29 36.61 6.59 -11.05
CA PHE A 29 37.22 7.16 -9.85
C PHE A 29 38.75 7.14 -9.93
N SER A 30 39.34 5.98 -10.26
CA SER A 30 40.79 5.83 -10.41
C SER A 30 41.37 6.79 -11.45
N MET A 31 40.71 6.93 -12.60
CA MET A 31 41.11 7.89 -13.64
C MET A 31 41.02 9.33 -13.14
N ALA A 32 39.92 9.70 -12.48
CA ALA A 32 39.74 11.04 -11.95
C ALA A 32 40.81 11.40 -10.91
N THR A 33 41.09 10.50 -9.95
CA THR A 33 42.14 10.69 -8.95
C THR A 33 43.51 10.84 -9.60
N HIS A 34 43.83 9.99 -10.57
CA HIS A 34 45.09 10.07 -11.30
C HIS A 34 45.23 11.42 -12.02
N CYS A 35 44.21 11.83 -12.77
CA CYS A 35 44.22 13.12 -13.48
C CYS A 35 44.38 14.31 -12.52
N LEU A 36 43.69 14.30 -11.37
CA LEU A 36 43.78 15.37 -10.39
C LEU A 36 45.17 15.48 -9.77
N LEU A 37 45.80 14.35 -9.43
CA LEU A 37 47.09 14.34 -8.73
C LEU A 37 48.29 14.48 -9.67
N THR A 38 48.13 14.20 -10.96
CA THR A 38 49.21 14.26 -11.96
C THR A 38 49.10 15.42 -12.94
N ALA A 39 48.16 16.35 -12.72
CA ALA A 39 48.00 17.54 -13.56
C ALA A 39 49.21 18.48 -13.56
N PHE A 40 50.09 18.38 -12.55
CA PHE A 40 51.25 19.25 -12.39
C PHE A 40 52.50 18.62 -13.04
N SER A 41 52.84 19.12 -14.23
CA SER A 41 53.97 18.64 -15.02
C SER A 41 55.33 19.00 -14.41
N ARG A 42 56.38 18.31 -14.89
CA ARG A 42 57.75 18.63 -14.49
C ARG A 42 58.19 20.02 -14.92
N GLU A 43 57.77 20.50 -16.09
CA GLU A 43 58.10 21.85 -16.54
C GLU A 43 57.48 22.91 -15.62
N GLN A 44 56.17 22.80 -15.35
CA GLN A 44 55.47 23.70 -14.43
C GLN A 44 56.09 23.69 -13.04
N PHE A 45 56.53 22.53 -12.56
CA PHE A 45 57.26 22.44 -11.30
C PHE A 45 58.55 23.28 -11.33
N GLY A 46 59.34 23.18 -12.39
CA GLY A 46 60.56 23.98 -12.55
C GLY A 46 60.28 25.49 -12.60
N GLU A 47 59.21 25.89 -13.28
CA GLU A 47 58.77 27.28 -13.36
C GLU A 47 58.33 27.83 -12.00
N HIS A 48 57.57 27.07 -11.22
CA HIS A 48 57.12 27.49 -9.89
C HIS A 48 58.26 27.54 -8.86
N PHE A 49 59.25 26.66 -8.98
CA PHE A 49 60.40 26.56 -8.08
C PHE A 49 61.69 27.12 -8.71
N PHE A 50 61.57 28.12 -9.58
CA PHE A 50 62.71 28.69 -10.34
C PHE A 50 63.83 29.27 -9.46
N PHE A 51 63.51 29.65 -8.21
CA PHE A 51 64.47 30.19 -7.25
C PHE A 51 65.38 29.13 -6.63
N LEU A 52 65.06 27.84 -6.81
CA LEU A 52 65.91 26.71 -6.41
C LEU A 52 66.88 26.35 -7.53
N ASN A 53 68.05 25.84 -7.17
CA ASN A 53 68.96 25.28 -8.19
C ASN A 53 68.43 23.93 -8.72
N LEU A 54 68.95 23.49 -9.87
CA LEU A 54 68.52 22.26 -10.55
C LEU A 54 68.55 21.02 -9.65
N ARG A 55 69.56 20.87 -8.78
CA ARG A 55 69.64 19.71 -7.86
C ARG A 55 68.54 19.76 -6.80
N GLN A 56 68.26 20.94 -6.27
CA GLN A 56 67.19 21.15 -5.30
C GLN A 56 65.81 20.93 -5.93
N GLN A 57 65.59 21.43 -7.15
CA GLN A 57 64.36 21.20 -7.91
C GLN A 57 64.15 19.70 -8.17
N ASP A 58 65.20 18.97 -8.56
CA ASP A 58 65.14 17.52 -8.75
C ASP A 58 64.78 16.76 -7.48
N ALA A 59 65.42 17.10 -6.37
CA ALA A 59 65.13 16.47 -5.09
C ALA A 59 63.69 16.73 -4.64
N LEU A 60 63.21 17.97 -4.80
CA LEU A 60 61.86 18.34 -4.41
C LEU A 60 60.80 17.71 -5.31
N TYR A 61 61.04 17.63 -6.62
CA TYR A 61 60.12 16.95 -7.55
C TYR A 61 59.99 15.45 -7.26
N LYS A 62 61.10 14.79 -6.88
CA LYS A 62 61.06 13.39 -6.44
C LYS A 62 60.20 13.22 -5.20
N LEU A 63 60.35 14.12 -4.21
CA LEU A 63 59.51 14.13 -3.01
C LEU A 63 58.04 14.38 -3.35
N TYR A 64 57.76 15.35 -4.22
CA TYR A 64 56.41 15.62 -4.71
C TYR A 64 55.79 14.39 -5.38
N THR A 65 56.54 13.70 -6.24
CA THR A 65 56.05 12.49 -6.92
C THR A 65 55.78 11.36 -5.92
N GLN A 66 56.64 11.17 -4.93
CA GLN A 66 56.41 10.19 -3.85
C GLN A 66 55.16 10.52 -3.03
N MET A 67 54.97 11.79 -2.70
CA MET A 67 53.77 12.26 -2.01
C MET A 67 52.51 11.98 -2.85
N VAL A 68 52.54 12.29 -4.16
CA VAL A 68 51.45 12.00 -5.08
C VAL A 68 51.07 10.52 -5.08
N VAL A 69 52.07 9.63 -5.19
CA VAL A 69 51.83 8.18 -5.17
C VAL A 69 51.20 7.74 -3.85
N SER A 70 51.76 8.17 -2.71
CA SER A 70 51.24 7.81 -1.38
C SER A 70 49.80 8.32 -1.16
N VAL A 71 49.51 9.54 -1.59
CA VAL A 71 48.15 10.11 -1.52
C VAL A 71 47.19 9.34 -2.43
N GLN A 72 47.63 8.97 -3.64
CA GLN A 72 46.81 8.19 -4.56
C GLN A 72 46.46 6.82 -3.97
N GLU A 73 47.43 6.11 -3.39
CA GLU A 73 47.21 4.82 -2.73
C GLU A 73 46.23 4.94 -1.56
N ASN A 74 46.42 5.92 -0.67
CA ASN A 74 45.54 6.14 0.47
C ASN A 74 44.10 6.47 0.04
N ILE A 75 43.92 7.32 -0.97
CA ILE A 75 42.59 7.65 -1.51
C ILE A 75 41.91 6.42 -2.11
N GLN A 76 42.66 5.56 -2.82
CA GLN A 76 42.09 4.34 -3.40
C GLN A 76 41.67 3.32 -2.32
N GLU A 77 42.44 3.21 -1.24
CA GLU A 77 42.09 2.38 -0.09
C GLU A 77 40.84 2.91 0.62
N GLU A 78 40.80 4.19 0.96
CA GLU A 78 39.64 4.82 1.60
C GLU A 78 38.37 4.72 0.73
N PHE A 79 38.51 4.91 -0.58
CA PHE A 79 37.40 4.73 -1.51
C PHE A 79 36.87 3.29 -1.50
N LYS A 80 37.74 2.29 -1.41
CA LYS A 80 37.35 0.89 -1.32
C LYS A 80 36.57 0.64 -0.02
N ASP A 81 37.07 1.12 1.11
CA ASP A 81 36.42 0.97 2.41
C ASP A 81 35.03 1.63 2.41
N ILE A 82 34.91 2.84 1.87
CA ILE A 82 33.62 3.54 1.71
C ILE A 82 32.66 2.73 0.83
N CYS A 83 33.15 2.17 -0.28
CA CYS A 83 32.31 1.37 -1.16
C CYS A 83 31.78 0.09 -0.47
N GLU A 84 32.61 -0.55 0.35
CA GLU A 84 32.23 -1.71 1.15
C GLU A 84 31.23 -1.34 2.25
N GLU A 85 31.49 -0.27 3.01
CA GLU A 85 30.61 0.23 4.07
C GLU A 85 29.23 0.62 3.55
N THR A 86 29.19 1.33 2.42
CA THR A 86 27.95 1.84 1.82
C THR A 86 27.23 0.80 0.95
N ARG A 87 27.83 -0.39 0.75
CA ARG A 87 27.35 -1.40 -0.21
C ARG A 87 27.13 -0.80 -1.60
N ALA A 88 28.08 0.03 -2.06
CA ALA A 88 27.98 0.74 -3.33
C ALA A 88 27.79 -0.20 -4.52
N ALA A 89 28.34 -1.43 -4.46
CA ALA A 89 28.14 -2.45 -5.47
C ALA A 89 26.66 -2.84 -5.64
N ASP A 90 25.96 -3.08 -4.53
CA ASP A 90 24.53 -3.44 -4.55
C ASP A 90 23.70 -2.24 -5.04
N ALA A 91 24.00 -1.04 -4.56
CA ALA A 91 23.30 0.18 -4.97
C ALA A 91 23.46 0.49 -6.48
N CYS A 92 24.65 0.23 -7.06
CA CYS A 92 24.88 0.38 -8.50
C CYS A 92 24.06 -0.61 -9.35
N ASP A 93 23.72 -1.77 -8.80
CA ASP A 93 22.89 -2.76 -9.48
C ASP A 93 21.40 -2.47 -9.29
N ASP A 94 20.96 -2.19 -8.06
CA ASP A 94 19.57 -1.91 -7.73
C ASP A 94 19.07 -0.59 -8.34
N GLY A 95 19.90 0.46 -8.30
CA GLY A 95 19.59 1.75 -8.90
C GLY A 95 19.36 1.63 -10.40
N PHE A 96 20.08 0.74 -11.08
CA PHE A 96 19.87 0.45 -12.50
C PHE A 96 18.59 -0.34 -12.74
N LEU A 97 18.29 -1.36 -11.93
CA LEU A 97 17.04 -2.11 -12.04
C LEU A 97 15.83 -1.18 -11.87
N LEU A 98 15.87 -0.30 -10.88
CA LEU A 98 14.83 0.71 -10.68
C LEU A 98 14.74 1.70 -11.85
N ALA A 99 15.87 2.22 -12.33
CA ALA A 99 15.87 3.12 -13.48
C ALA A 99 15.33 2.44 -14.74
N GLN A 100 15.70 1.18 -14.99
CA GLN A 100 15.24 0.38 -16.12
C GLN A 100 13.76 0.01 -16.00
N GLU A 101 13.27 -0.29 -14.79
CA GLU A 101 11.85 -0.53 -14.54
C GLU A 101 11.01 0.72 -14.76
N LEU A 102 11.53 1.90 -14.37
CA LEU A 102 10.85 3.18 -14.58
C LEU A 102 10.87 3.61 -16.04
N ASP A 103 11.96 3.36 -16.77
CA ASP A 103 12.11 3.72 -18.18
C ASP A 103 11.28 2.81 -19.11
N ASN A 104 11.13 1.54 -18.73
CA ASN A 104 10.11 0.68 -19.34
C ASN A 104 8.71 1.11 -18.87
N ASN A 105 8.02 1.88 -19.71
CA ASN A 105 6.61 2.31 -19.67
C ASN A 105 5.60 1.25 -19.13
N GLY A 106 6.00 -0.03 -19.07
CA GLY A 106 5.33 -1.14 -18.41
C GLY A 106 5.15 -1.02 -16.89
N ALA A 107 6.08 -0.45 -16.11
CA ALA A 107 5.88 -0.33 -14.65
C ALA A 107 4.75 0.64 -14.31
N ARG A 108 4.74 1.82 -14.94
CA ARG A 108 3.62 2.77 -14.83
C ARG A 108 2.30 2.15 -15.30
N LYS A 109 2.30 1.38 -16.39
CA LYS A 109 1.11 0.67 -16.91
C LYS A 109 0.63 -0.41 -15.93
N ARG A 110 1.52 -1.16 -15.29
CA ARG A 110 1.20 -2.17 -14.26
C ARG A 110 0.63 -1.52 -13.01
N ILE A 111 1.26 -0.47 -12.48
CA ILE A 111 0.79 0.26 -11.29
C ILE A 111 -0.61 0.84 -11.56
N MET A 112 -0.83 1.48 -12.72
CA MET A 112 -2.14 1.98 -13.10
C MET A 112 -3.17 0.85 -13.29
N ALA A 113 -2.78 -0.29 -13.87
CA ALA A 113 -3.67 -1.43 -14.04
C ALA A 113 -4.08 -2.07 -12.69
N THR A 114 -3.13 -2.22 -11.77
CA THR A 114 -3.38 -2.72 -10.41
C THR A 114 -4.26 -1.75 -9.62
N GLY A 115 -3.97 -0.45 -9.68
CA GLY A 115 -4.80 0.59 -9.09
C GLY A 115 -6.24 0.58 -9.63
N ARG A 116 -6.41 0.49 -10.96
CA ARG A 116 -7.73 0.36 -11.60
C ARG A 116 -8.49 -0.87 -11.12
N LYS A 117 -7.84 -2.03 -11.00
CA LYS A 117 -8.48 -3.27 -10.52
C LYS A 117 -8.94 -3.16 -9.07
N SER A 118 -8.14 -2.55 -8.18
CA SER A 118 -8.50 -2.33 -6.78
C SER A 118 -9.73 -1.41 -6.67
N ILE A 119 -9.69 -0.27 -7.35
CA ILE A 119 -10.78 0.71 -7.36
C ILE A 119 -12.06 0.07 -7.90
N LEU A 120 -11.96 -0.70 -8.98
CA LEU A 120 -13.11 -1.39 -9.57
C LEU A 120 -13.72 -2.41 -8.59
N SER A 121 -12.89 -3.20 -7.91
CA SER A 121 -13.34 -4.17 -6.90
C SER A 121 -14.08 -3.50 -5.75
N GLU A 122 -13.54 -2.38 -5.25
CA GLU A 122 -14.16 -1.60 -4.18
C GLU A 122 -15.49 -0.99 -4.61
N LYS A 123 -15.56 -0.45 -5.84
CA LYS A 123 -16.80 0.09 -6.41
C LYS A 123 -17.85 -0.98 -6.68
N MET A 124 -17.47 -2.20 -7.08
CA MET A 124 -18.40 -3.32 -7.21
C MET A 124 -18.99 -3.74 -5.86
N LYS A 125 -18.17 -3.76 -4.79
CA LYS A 125 -18.67 -4.05 -3.44
C LYS A 125 -19.66 -2.99 -2.97
N GLU A 126 -19.35 -1.71 -3.22
CA GLU A 126 -20.26 -0.60 -2.91
C GLU A 126 -21.59 -0.70 -3.66
N LEU A 127 -21.56 -1.04 -4.95
CA LEU A 127 -22.78 -1.28 -5.74
C LEU A 127 -23.63 -2.43 -5.19
N GLU A 128 -23.00 -3.55 -4.82
CA GLU A 128 -23.73 -4.70 -4.28
C GLU A 128 -24.38 -4.35 -2.93
N TYR A 129 -23.66 -3.62 -2.06
CA TYR A 129 -24.19 -3.12 -0.81
C TYR A 129 -25.41 -2.21 -1.02
N LEU A 130 -25.32 -1.25 -1.94
CA LEU A 130 -26.42 -0.33 -2.25
C LEU A 130 -27.62 -1.07 -2.84
N LYS A 131 -27.39 -2.08 -3.68
CA LYS A 131 -28.45 -2.93 -4.24
C LYS A 131 -29.18 -3.72 -3.16
N GLN A 132 -28.45 -4.27 -2.19
CA GLN A 132 -29.05 -4.97 -1.05
C GLN A 132 -29.88 -4.01 -0.19
N MET A 133 -29.37 -2.83 0.12
CA MET A 133 -30.09 -1.82 0.89
C MET A 133 -31.38 -1.38 0.21
N LEU A 134 -31.34 -1.17 -1.11
CA LEU A 134 -32.52 -0.83 -1.91
C LEU A 134 -33.57 -1.96 -1.86
N GLY A 135 -33.13 -3.22 -1.90
CA GLY A 135 -34.01 -4.39 -1.74
C GLY A 135 -34.76 -4.37 -0.41
N MET A 136 -34.02 -4.22 0.69
CA MET A 136 -34.61 -4.13 2.04
C MET A 136 -35.58 -2.95 2.19
N MET A 137 -35.26 -1.80 1.58
CA MET A 137 -36.12 -0.62 1.63
C MET A 137 -37.41 -0.82 0.81
N LYS A 138 -37.34 -1.50 -0.35
CA LYS A 138 -38.52 -1.86 -1.14
C LYS A 138 -39.45 -2.80 -0.38
N GLU A 139 -38.89 -3.82 0.28
CA GLU A 139 -39.66 -4.76 1.09
C GLU A 139 -40.37 -4.05 2.25
N LYS A 140 -39.65 -3.20 3.00
CA LYS A 140 -40.26 -2.38 4.06
C LYS A 140 -41.34 -1.44 3.54
N ASN A 141 -41.13 -0.82 2.38
CA ASN A 141 -42.14 0.05 1.78
C ASN A 141 -43.40 -0.73 1.37
N GLN A 142 -43.25 -1.95 0.87
CA GLN A 142 -44.37 -2.84 0.56
C GLN A 142 -45.14 -3.22 1.83
N ASP A 143 -44.45 -3.60 2.91
CA ASP A 143 -45.07 -3.88 4.21
C ASP A 143 -45.86 -2.68 4.74
N CYS A 144 -45.24 -1.49 4.76
CA CYS A 144 -45.92 -0.25 5.15
C CYS A 144 -47.13 0.05 4.27
N SER A 145 -47.04 -0.16 2.96
CA SER A 145 -48.16 0.05 2.03
C SER A 145 -49.32 -0.92 2.29
N MET A 146 -49.02 -2.19 2.56
CA MET A 146 -50.04 -3.19 2.93
C MET A 146 -50.74 -2.82 4.23
N ARG A 147 -49.97 -2.43 5.26
CA ARG A 147 -50.53 -1.96 6.54
C ARG A 147 -51.40 -0.72 6.35
N LEU A 148 -50.96 0.25 5.54
CA LEU A 148 -51.72 1.46 5.25
C LEU A 148 -53.06 1.14 4.58
N LYS A 149 -53.09 0.19 3.63
CA LYS A 149 -54.33 -0.26 2.98
C LYS A 149 -55.28 -0.94 3.96
N ALA A 150 -54.77 -1.80 4.83
CA ALA A 150 -55.58 -2.47 5.85
C ALA A 150 -56.19 -1.48 6.85
N LEU A 151 -55.40 -0.51 7.32
CA LEU A 151 -55.86 0.59 8.16
C LEU A 151 -56.94 1.41 7.45
N LYS A 152 -56.72 1.77 6.18
CA LYS A 152 -57.70 2.51 5.38
C LYS A 152 -59.03 1.77 5.28
N HIS A 153 -59.01 0.48 4.97
CA HIS A 153 -60.21 -0.34 4.91
C HIS A 153 -60.92 -0.44 6.27
N SER A 154 -60.17 -0.54 7.37
CA SER A 154 -60.74 -0.53 8.73
C SER A 154 -61.42 0.80 9.07
N VAL A 155 -60.83 1.93 8.66
CA VAL A 155 -61.41 3.26 8.86
C VAL A 155 -62.68 3.41 8.02
N GLU A 156 -62.64 3.06 6.73
CA GLU A 156 -63.80 3.06 5.84
C GLU A 156 -64.95 2.17 6.38
N TRP A 157 -64.64 1.01 6.96
CA TRP A 157 -65.62 0.17 7.67
C TRP A 157 -66.22 0.84 8.91
N SER A 158 -65.41 1.56 9.69
CA SER A 158 -65.88 2.24 10.90
C SER A 158 -66.70 3.50 10.62
N GLU A 159 -66.45 4.17 9.48
CA GLU A 159 -67.20 5.34 9.02
C GLU A 159 -68.52 4.95 8.33
N ASN A 160 -68.73 3.68 7.99
CA ASN A 160 -69.98 3.18 7.44
C ASN A 160 -71.05 2.99 8.55
N ILE A 161 -71.47 4.10 9.13
CA ILE A 161 -72.37 4.20 10.30
C ILE A 161 -73.68 3.41 10.09
N GLU A 162 -74.25 3.41 8.88
CA GLU A 162 -75.50 2.70 8.58
C GLU A 162 -75.39 1.18 8.71
N GLU A 163 -74.25 0.61 8.33
CA GLU A 163 -74.02 -0.84 8.38
C GLU A 163 -73.75 -1.29 9.83
N MET A 164 -73.06 -0.45 10.59
CA MET A 164 -72.84 -0.66 12.03
C MET A 164 -74.14 -0.53 12.84
N ASP A 165 -75.01 0.42 12.51
CA ASP A 165 -76.34 0.55 13.12
C ASP A 165 -77.25 -0.64 12.75
N ALA A 166 -77.20 -1.13 11.50
CA ALA A 166 -77.94 -2.31 11.07
C ALA A 166 -77.49 -3.59 11.81
N VAL A 167 -76.18 -3.74 12.05
CA VAL A 167 -75.63 -4.85 12.86
C VAL A 167 -76.05 -4.73 14.32
N MET A 168 -75.97 -3.53 14.91
CA MET A 168 -76.44 -3.30 16.28
C MET A 168 -77.94 -3.60 16.45
N MET A 169 -78.77 -3.22 15.47
CA MET A 169 -80.19 -3.53 15.47
C MET A 169 -80.46 -5.04 15.42
N LYS A 170 -79.77 -5.77 14.54
CA LYS A 170 -79.88 -7.24 14.48
C LYS A 170 -79.42 -7.91 15.79
N LEU A 171 -78.37 -7.38 16.42
CA LEU A 171 -77.86 -7.90 17.69
C LEU A 171 -78.86 -7.70 18.84
N LYS A 172 -79.51 -6.53 18.90
CA LYS A 172 -80.62 -6.23 19.83
C LYS A 172 -81.80 -7.17 19.62
N GLU A 173 -82.15 -7.45 18.36
CA GLU A 173 -83.26 -8.34 18.03
C GLU A 173 -82.96 -9.80 18.41
N LEU A 174 -81.75 -10.29 18.14
CA LEU A 174 -81.32 -11.63 18.56
C LEU A 174 -81.27 -11.77 20.09
N SER A 175 -80.78 -10.75 20.80
CA SER A 175 -80.80 -10.71 22.26
C SER A 175 -82.23 -10.77 22.82
N SER A 176 -83.17 -10.03 22.21
CA SER A 176 -84.59 -10.04 22.58
C SER A 176 -85.26 -11.39 22.32
N ARG A 177 -84.89 -12.07 21.23
CA ARG A 177 -85.36 -13.43 20.89
C ARG A 177 -84.83 -14.47 21.88
N LEU A 178 -83.56 -14.40 22.27
CA LEU A 178 -82.97 -15.28 23.29
C LEU A 178 -83.64 -15.09 24.67
N GLY A 179 -83.94 -13.85 25.06
CA GLY A 179 -84.69 -13.55 26.29
C GLY A 179 -86.12 -14.11 26.27
N SER A 180 -86.78 -14.08 25.10
CA SER A 180 -88.15 -14.60 24.94
C SER A 180 -88.22 -16.13 24.91
N THR A 181 -87.16 -16.82 24.45
CA THR A 181 -87.10 -18.30 24.47
C THR A 181 -86.91 -18.91 25.86
N VAL A 182 -86.46 -18.13 26.84
CA VAL A 182 -86.40 -18.56 28.25
C VAL A 182 -87.77 -18.43 28.93
N GLY A 183 -88.64 -17.53 28.47
CA GLY A 183 -89.97 -17.31 29.05
C GLY A 183 -91.05 -18.31 28.60
N ASN A 184 -90.88 -18.99 27.47
CA ASN A 184 -91.95 -19.81 26.85
C ASN A 184 -91.87 -21.32 27.15
N LYS A 185 -91.01 -21.74 28.10
CA LYS A 185 -90.89 -23.15 28.54
C LYS A 185 -91.67 -23.48 29.83
N ASN A 186 -92.38 -22.51 30.42
CA ASN A 186 -93.12 -22.67 31.69
C ASN A 186 -94.65 -22.51 31.55
N ARG A 187 -95.27 -22.98 30.46
CA ARG A 187 -96.74 -23.04 30.37
C ARG A 187 -97.21 -24.28 29.61
N ILE A 188 -97.20 -25.41 30.30
CA ILE A 188 -98.11 -26.53 30.00
C ILE A 188 -99.07 -26.60 31.18
N GLU A 189 -100.33 -26.30 30.89
CA GLU A 189 -101.45 -26.25 31.82
C GLU A 189 -101.89 -27.66 32.22
N PHE A 190 -102.23 -27.81 33.50
CA PHE A 190 -102.94 -28.96 34.07
C PHE A 190 -104.37 -29.00 33.51
N ASN A 191 -104.79 -30.18 33.03
CA ASN A 191 -106.16 -30.71 33.18
C ASN A 191 -106.15 -32.22 32.98
#